data_AF-A0A1S8MCI6-F1
#
_entry.id   AF-A0A1S8MCI6-F1
#
_cell.length_a   1.000
_cell.length_b   1.000
_cell.length_c   1.000
_cell.angle_alpha   90.00
_cell.angle_beta   90.00
_cell.angle_gamma   90.00
#
_symmetry.space_group_name_H-M   'P 1'
#
loop_
_entity.id
_entity.type
_entity.pdbx_description
1 polymer ?
#
loop_
_entity_poly.entity_id
_entity_poly.type
_entity_poly.pdbx_seq_one_letter_code
_entity_poly.pdbx_strand_id
1 'polypeptide(L)'
;MDSNKNSIESKISQASDTIYYGEYEKLIVNILTMKKPNYPILAIDNTSNIVTITDAKIDSPVRQVSENWKGSILLDGYVDNTITYRTASNTSSSTISGNINFLSTRIYFQIKSTVISSSKFSKKSKVEVISAYVENEKRDLLDKNPIPENYPTWAITYNKLSQKILVKIQVKVIDS
;
A
#
# COMPACT_ATOMS: atom_id res chain seq x y z
N MET A 1 6.41 46.08 1.57
CA MET A 1 5.04 45.60 1.88
C MET A 1 4.82 44.37 1.04
N ASP A 2 4.69 43.26 1.73
CA ASP A 2 5.04 41.93 1.24
C ASP A 2 4.10 41.37 0.17
N SER A 3 4.77 40.68 -0.75
CA SER A 3 4.31 39.72 -1.73
C SER A 3 3.00 39.00 -1.40
N ASN A 4 2.04 39.14 -2.31
CA ASN A 4 0.91 38.24 -2.51
C ASN A 4 1.37 36.80 -2.73
N LYS A 5 1.70 36.08 -1.66
CA LYS A 5 1.61 34.62 -1.63
C LYS A 5 0.15 34.26 -1.41
N ASN A 6 -0.64 34.36 -2.48
CA ASN A 6 -1.86 33.57 -2.59
C ASN A 6 -1.41 32.11 -2.70
N SER A 7 -1.17 31.47 -1.54
CA SER A 7 -0.87 30.04 -1.50
C SER A 7 -2.06 29.30 -2.09
N ILE A 8 -1.80 28.21 -2.79
CA ILE A 8 -2.82 27.34 -3.37
C ILE A 8 -3.85 26.91 -2.29
N GLU A 9 -3.43 26.87 -1.02
CA GLU A 9 -4.27 26.62 0.16
C GLU A 9 -5.40 27.66 0.31
N SER A 10 -5.16 28.95 0.04
CA SER A 10 -6.20 29.99 0.15
C SER A 10 -7.25 29.87 -0.96
N LYS A 11 -6.85 29.43 -2.15
CA LYS A 11 -7.77 29.18 -3.28
C LYS A 11 -8.56 27.89 -3.14
N ILE A 12 -8.00 26.85 -2.51
CA ILE A 12 -8.72 25.61 -2.19
C ILE A 12 -9.77 25.87 -1.10
N SER A 13 -9.45 26.72 -0.12
CA SER A 13 -10.36 27.08 0.98
C SER A 13 -11.55 27.95 0.55
N GLN A 14 -11.43 28.73 -0.53
CA GLN A 14 -12.51 29.62 -1.01
C GLN A 14 -13.53 28.96 -1.95
N ALA A 15 -13.35 27.70 -2.35
CA ALA A 15 -14.26 27.00 -3.27
C ALA A 15 -14.74 25.63 -2.77
N SER A 16 -14.60 25.30 -1.48
CA SER A 16 -14.83 23.91 -1.06
C SER A 16 -15.44 23.80 0.32
N ASP A 17 -16.55 23.06 0.41
CA ASP A 17 -17.14 22.49 1.63
C ASP A 17 -16.18 21.53 2.38
N THR A 18 -14.88 21.59 2.10
CA THR A 18 -13.83 20.79 2.73
C THR A 18 -13.54 21.33 4.14
N ILE A 19 -13.81 20.48 5.12
CA ILE A 19 -13.62 20.77 6.55
C ILE A 19 -12.33 20.17 7.12
N TYR A 20 -11.72 19.22 6.40
CA TYR A 20 -10.45 18.62 6.78
C TYR A 20 -9.74 18.05 5.56
N TYR A 21 -8.41 18.17 5.54
CA TYR A 21 -7.53 17.45 4.62
C TYR A 21 -6.52 16.66 5.45
N GLY A 22 -6.25 15.43 5.05
CA GLY A 22 -5.28 14.61 5.76
C GLY A 22 -4.64 13.56 4.88
N GLU A 23 -3.46 13.15 5.32
CA GLU A 23 -2.65 12.12 4.69
C GLU A 23 -2.40 11.00 5.71
N TYR A 24 -2.56 9.77 5.27
CA TYR A 24 -2.44 8.59 6.12
C TYR A 24 -1.57 7.53 5.47
N GLU A 25 -0.79 6.87 6.30
CA GLU A 25 0.17 5.85 5.87
C GLU A 25 -0.13 4.51 6.55
N LYS A 26 0.08 3.42 5.80
CA LYS A 26 -0.05 2.05 6.30
C LYS A 26 1.11 1.20 5.82
N LEU A 27 1.92 0.72 6.76
CA LEU A 27 2.88 -0.34 6.49
C LEU A 27 2.16 -1.70 6.47
N ILE A 28 2.18 -2.34 5.32
CA ILE A 28 1.70 -3.70 5.11
C ILE A 28 2.91 -4.63 5.09
N VAL A 29 2.90 -5.64 5.96
CA VAL A 29 3.91 -6.71 5.97
C VAL A 29 3.21 -7.99 5.57
N ASN A 30 3.67 -8.60 4.48
CA ASN A 30 3.10 -9.82 3.93
C ASN A 30 4.20 -10.85 3.68
N ILE A 31 3.90 -12.13 3.91
CA ILE A 31 4.81 -13.24 3.59
C ILE A 31 4.09 -14.16 2.61
N LEU A 32 4.53 -14.15 1.36
CA LEU A 32 4.06 -15.09 0.36
C LEU A 32 4.87 -16.38 0.49
N THR A 33 4.16 -17.51 0.53
CA THR A 33 4.78 -18.84 0.52
C THR A 33 4.46 -19.52 -0.80
N MET A 34 5.50 -19.83 -1.56
CA MET A 34 5.41 -20.59 -2.79
C MET A 34 5.08 -22.04 -2.44
N LYS A 35 3.98 -22.54 -2.99
CA LYS A 35 3.55 -23.93 -2.91
C LYS A 35 3.09 -24.36 -4.29
N LYS A 36 3.13 -25.67 -4.55
CA LYS A 36 2.58 -26.26 -5.78
C LYS A 36 1.15 -25.72 -6.02
N PRO A 37 0.79 -25.34 -7.25
CA PRO A 37 1.54 -25.53 -8.50
C PRO A 37 2.64 -24.48 -8.77
N ASN A 38 2.82 -23.47 -7.93
CA ASN A 38 3.85 -22.46 -8.12
C ASN A 38 5.24 -22.98 -7.76
N TYR A 39 6.24 -22.54 -8.51
CA TYR A 39 7.62 -22.96 -8.36
C TYR A 39 8.38 -22.05 -7.39
N PRO A 40 9.44 -22.57 -6.74
CA PRO A 40 10.34 -21.75 -5.95
C PRO A 40 10.96 -20.59 -6.74
N ILE A 41 11.15 -19.45 -6.08
CA ILE A 41 11.66 -18.23 -6.69
C ILE A 41 13.18 -18.28 -6.79
N LEU A 42 13.76 -18.05 -7.96
CA LEU A 42 15.20 -17.83 -8.17
C LEU A 42 15.54 -16.35 -7.97
N ALA A 43 14.82 -15.47 -8.68
CA ALA A 43 15.02 -14.04 -8.68
C ALA A 43 13.68 -13.31 -8.93
N ILE A 44 13.60 -12.06 -8.49
CA ILE A 44 12.46 -11.18 -8.77
C ILE A 44 12.87 -10.24 -9.89
N ASP A 45 12.09 -10.21 -10.98
CA ASP A 45 12.35 -9.34 -12.11
C ASP A 45 11.71 -7.97 -11.89
N ASN A 46 10.42 -7.96 -11.54
CA ASN A 46 9.68 -6.73 -11.26
C ASN A 46 8.45 -7.01 -10.41
N THR A 47 7.83 -5.91 -9.98
CA THR A 47 6.52 -5.93 -9.32
C THR A 47 5.65 -4.80 -9.83
N SER A 48 4.34 -5.05 -9.82
CA SER A 48 3.30 -4.07 -10.09
C SER A 48 2.33 -4.07 -8.92
N ASN A 49 2.05 -2.89 -8.37
CA ASN A 49 1.12 -2.73 -7.26
C ASN A 49 0.13 -1.63 -7.57
N ILE A 50 -1.14 -1.91 -7.30
CA ILE A 50 -2.23 -0.94 -7.44
C ILE A 50 -2.98 -0.89 -6.12
N VAL A 51 -3.07 0.30 -5.54
CA VAL A 51 -3.86 0.53 -4.31
C VAL A 51 -5.28 0.89 -4.72
N THR A 52 -6.26 0.26 -4.10
CA THR A 52 -7.69 0.59 -4.27
C THR A 52 -8.33 0.78 -2.91
N ILE A 53 -9.04 1.90 -2.74
CA ILE A 53 -9.86 2.16 -1.55
C ILE A 53 -11.29 1.75 -1.87
N THR A 54 -11.83 0.83 -1.07
CA THR A 54 -13.16 0.25 -1.27
C THR A 54 -14.21 0.92 -0.40
N ASP A 55 -13.82 1.45 0.77
CA ASP A 55 -14.71 2.21 1.64
C ASP A 55 -13.94 3.34 2.33
N ALA A 56 -14.59 4.48 2.50
CA ALA A 56 -14.04 5.65 3.18
C ALA A 56 -15.16 6.37 3.93
N LYS A 57 -15.08 6.41 5.26
CA LYS A 57 -16.13 7.00 6.10
C LYS A 57 -15.61 7.59 7.40
N ILE A 58 -16.40 8.49 7.97
CA ILE A 58 -16.22 8.94 9.35
C ILE A 58 -16.77 7.86 10.29
N ASP A 59 -15.90 7.36 11.17
CA ASP A 59 -16.27 6.48 12.27
C ASP A 59 -16.72 7.27 13.50
N SER A 60 -17.64 6.69 14.27
CA SER A 60 -18.23 7.32 15.46
C SER A 60 -17.50 6.93 16.75
N PRO A 61 -17.59 7.76 17.81
CA PRO A 61 -18.29 9.05 17.89
C PRO A 61 -17.43 10.23 17.41
N VAL A 62 -18.09 11.27 16.88
CA VAL A 62 -17.50 12.60 16.67
C VAL A 62 -17.90 13.49 17.85
N ARG A 63 -16.94 14.14 18.50
CA ARG A 63 -17.17 14.95 19.70
C ARG A 63 -16.30 16.20 19.70
N GLN A 64 -16.82 17.27 20.29
CA GLN A 64 -16.03 18.47 20.55
C GLN A 64 -15.04 18.22 21.70
N VAL A 65 -13.79 18.63 21.50
CA VAL A 65 -12.70 18.58 22.47
C VAL A 65 -12.02 19.94 22.42
N SER A 66 -12.22 20.74 23.47
CA SER A 66 -11.84 22.16 23.51
C SER A 66 -12.50 22.92 22.34
N GLU A 67 -11.73 23.62 21.52
CA GLU A 67 -12.21 24.40 20.36
C GLU A 67 -12.32 23.57 19.08
N ASN A 68 -11.94 22.28 19.10
CA ASN A 68 -11.90 21.42 17.92
C ASN A 68 -12.91 20.28 17.99
N TRP A 69 -13.29 19.76 16.83
CA TRP A 69 -14.03 18.51 16.67
C TRP A 69 -13.07 17.36 16.42
N LYS A 70 -13.27 16.27 17.17
CA LYS A 70 -12.46 15.06 17.11
C LYS A 70 -13.32 13.87 16.72
N GLY A 71 -12.82 13.07 15.79
CA GLY A 71 -13.45 11.83 15.33
C GLY A 71 -12.41 10.88 14.76
N SER A 72 -12.84 9.89 14.00
CA SER A 72 -11.92 9.00 13.28
C SER A 72 -12.38 8.78 11.85
N ILE A 73 -11.45 8.59 10.94
CA ILE A 73 -11.72 8.08 9.61
C ILE A 73 -11.39 6.59 9.60
N LEU A 74 -12.25 5.82 8.93
CA LEU A 74 -12.01 4.43 8.55
C LEU A 74 -11.84 4.37 7.03
N LEU A 75 -10.69 3.84 6.59
CA LEU A 75 -10.40 3.54 5.19
C LEU A 75 -10.16 2.05 5.06
N ASP A 76 -10.97 1.39 4.24
CA ASP A 76 -10.77 0.00 3.86
C ASP A 76 -10.28 -0.06 2.41
N GLY A 77 -9.29 -0.90 2.16
CA GLY A 77 -8.74 -1.04 0.82
C GLY A 77 -7.94 -2.31 0.64
N TYR A 78 -7.36 -2.44 -0.55
CA TYR A 78 -6.44 -3.51 -0.86
C TYR A 78 -5.33 -3.04 -1.79
N VAL A 79 -4.24 -3.80 -1.80
CA VAL A 79 -3.18 -3.73 -2.81
C VAL A 79 -3.29 -4.95 -3.71
N ASP A 80 -3.60 -4.74 -4.98
CA ASP A 80 -3.39 -5.75 -6.01
C ASP A 80 -1.90 -5.79 -6.32
N ASN A 81 -1.24 -6.88 -5.92
CA ASN A 81 0.19 -7.08 -6.04
C ASN A 81 0.47 -8.19 -7.05
N THR A 82 1.13 -7.85 -8.16
CA THR A 82 1.64 -8.81 -9.13
C THR A 82 3.15 -8.85 -9.06
N ILE A 83 3.71 -10.05 -8.94
CA ILE A 83 5.14 -10.30 -8.90
C ILE A 83 5.53 -11.08 -10.15
N THR A 84 6.48 -10.55 -10.89
CA THR A 84 7.16 -11.28 -11.97
C THR A 84 8.45 -11.85 -11.42
N TYR A 85 8.60 -13.17 -11.48
CA TYR A 85 9.76 -13.85 -10.91
C TYR A 85 10.28 -14.94 -11.83
N ARG A 86 11.59 -15.20 -11.72
CA ARG A 86 12.25 -16.29 -12.42
C ARG A 86 12.29 -17.52 -11.54
N THR A 87 12.29 -18.68 -12.20
CA THR A 87 12.49 -20.00 -11.60
C THR A 87 13.77 -20.60 -12.16
N ALA A 88 14.40 -21.55 -11.47
CA ALA A 88 15.54 -22.24 -12.05
C ALA A 88 15.05 -23.16 -13.19
N SER A 89 15.57 -22.97 -14.41
CA SER A 89 15.37 -23.89 -15.52
C SER A 89 16.71 -24.36 -16.07
N ASN A 90 16.75 -25.60 -16.55
CA ASN A 90 17.95 -26.25 -17.11
C ASN A 90 19.22 -26.07 -16.25
N THR A 91 19.25 -26.75 -15.10
CA THR A 91 20.32 -26.62 -14.11
C THR A 91 21.63 -27.34 -14.49
N SER A 92 21.72 -27.91 -15.69
CA SER A 92 22.99 -28.35 -16.28
C SER A 92 23.70 -27.26 -17.08
N SER A 93 23.06 -26.09 -17.27
CA SER A 93 23.65 -24.95 -17.99
C SER A 93 24.62 -24.14 -17.11
N SER A 94 25.68 -23.61 -17.74
CA SER A 94 26.56 -22.60 -17.14
C SER A 94 25.96 -21.19 -17.15
N THR A 95 24.81 -20.99 -17.80
CA THR A 95 24.09 -19.72 -17.88
C THR A 95 22.81 -19.74 -17.05
N ILE A 96 22.45 -18.57 -16.50
CA ILE A 96 21.19 -18.39 -15.78
C ILE A 96 20.04 -18.42 -16.79
N SER A 97 19.47 -19.60 -17.04
CA SER A 97 18.19 -19.75 -17.72
C SER A 97 17.09 -19.96 -16.68
N GLY A 98 16.03 -19.16 -16.77
CA GLY A 98 14.90 -19.31 -15.87
C GLY A 98 13.60 -18.94 -16.57
N ASN A 99 12.55 -19.73 -16.34
CA ASN A 99 11.22 -19.41 -16.86
C ASN A 99 10.64 -18.24 -16.06
N ILE A 100 10.07 -17.27 -16.78
CA ILE A 100 9.34 -16.13 -16.19
C ILE A 100 7.96 -16.61 -15.75
N ASN A 101 7.61 -16.33 -14.51
CA ASN A 101 6.34 -16.68 -13.89
C ASN A 101 5.71 -15.44 -13.25
N PHE A 102 4.40 -15.51 -13.05
CA PHE A 102 3.62 -14.44 -12.46
C PHE A 102 2.88 -14.94 -11.23
N LEU A 103 2.87 -14.14 -10.18
CA LEU A 103 2.06 -14.37 -8.98
C LEU A 103 1.29 -13.10 -8.66
N SER A 104 -0.03 -13.15 -8.83
CA SER A 104 -0.94 -12.05 -8.49
C SER A 104 -1.66 -12.37 -7.19
N THR A 105 -1.62 -11.45 -6.24
CA THR A 105 -2.24 -11.56 -4.93
C THR A 105 -2.95 -10.26 -4.57
N ARG A 106 -3.95 -10.34 -3.70
CA ARG A 106 -4.64 -9.18 -3.15
C ARG A 106 -4.39 -9.10 -1.65
N ILE A 107 -3.85 -7.98 -1.19
CA ILE A 107 -3.52 -7.78 0.23
C ILE A 107 -4.44 -6.70 0.80
N TYR A 108 -5.39 -7.11 1.62
CA TYR A 108 -6.35 -6.21 2.26
C TYR A 108 -5.72 -5.44 3.41
N PHE A 109 -6.12 -4.18 3.58
CA PHE A 109 -5.68 -3.35 4.69
C PHE A 109 -6.81 -2.43 5.17
N GLN A 110 -6.67 -1.98 6.42
CA GLN A 110 -7.53 -0.98 7.02
C GLN A 110 -6.66 0.09 7.70
N ILE A 111 -7.07 1.35 7.54
CA ILE A 111 -6.56 2.50 8.29
C ILE A 111 -7.70 3.03 9.17
N LYS A 112 -7.42 3.15 10.47
CA LYS A 112 -8.26 3.88 11.41
C LYS A 112 -7.43 5.00 12.03
N SER A 113 -7.72 6.23 11.66
CA SER A 113 -6.93 7.39 12.07
C SER A 113 -7.79 8.47 12.70
N THR A 114 -7.24 9.18 13.67
CA THR A 114 -7.91 10.30 14.32
C THR A 114 -7.95 11.52 13.40
N VAL A 115 -9.12 12.16 13.32
CA VAL A 115 -9.29 13.46 12.66
C VAL A 115 -9.53 14.52 13.73
N ILE A 116 -8.85 15.65 13.58
CA ILE A 116 -9.08 16.86 14.38
C ILE A 116 -9.34 18.00 13.40
N SER A 117 -10.50 18.63 13.50
CA SER A 117 -10.88 19.77 12.67
C SER A 117 -11.40 20.91 13.55
N SER A 118 -11.13 22.15 13.17
CA SER A 118 -11.75 23.33 13.77
C SER A 118 -13.24 23.44 13.43
N SER A 119 -13.66 22.80 12.34
CA SER A 119 -15.04 22.79 11.87
C SER A 119 -15.79 21.55 12.34
N LYS A 120 -17.09 21.69 12.61
CA LYS A 120 -17.93 20.57 12.99
C LYS A 120 -18.03 19.58 11.83
N PHE A 121 -17.95 18.29 12.16
CA PHE A 121 -18.24 17.19 11.25
C PHE A 121 -19.06 16.13 11.95
N SER A 122 -19.58 15.15 11.20
CA SER A 122 -20.39 14.08 11.73
C SER A 122 -20.13 12.76 11.03
N LYS A 123 -20.75 11.67 11.51
CA LYS A 123 -20.76 10.37 10.82
C LYS A 123 -21.30 10.45 9.38
N LYS A 124 -22.12 11.46 9.08
CA LYS A 124 -22.72 11.67 7.76
C LYS A 124 -21.80 12.44 6.81
N SER A 125 -20.79 13.14 7.34
CA SER A 125 -19.82 13.87 6.52
C SER A 125 -19.12 12.93 5.55
N LYS A 126 -18.95 13.38 4.30
CA LYS A 126 -18.38 12.58 3.23
C LYS A 126 -16.85 12.56 3.36
N VAL A 127 -16.25 11.39 3.22
CA VAL A 127 -14.79 11.24 3.06
C VAL A 127 -14.51 10.99 1.59
N GLU A 128 -13.81 11.90 0.94
CA GLU A 128 -13.35 11.74 -0.44
C GLU A 128 -11.87 11.34 -0.45
N VAL A 129 -11.56 10.24 -1.14
CA VAL A 129 -10.20 9.81 -1.41
C VAL A 129 -9.69 10.61 -2.61
N ILE A 130 -8.61 11.35 -2.40
CA ILE A 130 -7.98 12.19 -3.43
C ILE A 130 -6.94 11.37 -4.18
N SER A 131 -6.12 10.63 -3.44
CA SER A 131 -5.11 9.76 -4.01
C SER A 131 -4.85 8.57 -3.09
N ALA A 132 -4.46 7.44 -3.67
CA ALA A 132 -4.01 6.25 -2.96
C ALA A 132 -2.94 5.55 -3.78
N TYR A 133 -1.75 5.36 -3.23
CA TYR A 133 -0.62 4.79 -3.96
C TYR A 133 0.37 4.07 -3.04
N VAL A 134 1.25 3.26 -3.63
CA VAL A 134 2.41 2.69 -2.93
C VAL A 134 3.52 3.73 -2.93
N GLU A 135 3.87 4.25 -1.76
CA GLU A 135 4.96 5.22 -1.60
C GLU A 135 6.31 4.52 -1.60
N ASN A 136 6.40 3.37 -0.95
CA ASN A 136 7.65 2.61 -0.87
C ASN A 136 7.37 1.11 -0.77
N GLU A 137 8.34 0.31 -1.22
CA GLU A 137 8.29 -1.13 -1.11
C GLU A 137 9.68 -1.75 -0.91
N LYS A 138 9.71 -2.81 -0.11
CA LYS A 138 10.90 -3.64 0.09
C LYS A 138 10.52 -5.10 0.03
N ARG A 139 11.39 -5.91 -0.58
CA ARG A 139 11.23 -7.35 -0.71
C ARG A 139 12.49 -8.08 -0.34
N ASP A 140 12.32 -9.19 0.35
CA ASP A 140 13.40 -10.07 0.77
C ASP A 140 13.02 -11.52 0.46
N LEU A 141 13.88 -12.23 -0.25
CA LEU A 141 13.74 -13.68 -0.47
C LEU A 141 14.21 -14.42 0.78
N LEU A 142 13.36 -15.29 1.29
CA LEU A 142 13.55 -16.01 2.55
C LEU A 142 13.49 -17.52 2.32
N ASP A 143 14.03 -18.27 3.27
CA ASP A 143 14.04 -19.74 3.26
C ASP A 143 14.69 -20.31 1.99
N LYS A 144 16.02 -20.22 1.94
CA LYS A 144 16.84 -20.83 0.88
C LYS A 144 16.54 -22.33 0.82
N ASN A 145 16.19 -22.81 -0.36
CA ASN A 145 16.08 -24.23 -0.62
C ASN A 145 17.47 -24.88 -0.68
N PRO A 146 17.60 -26.15 -0.26
CA PRO A 146 18.81 -26.91 -0.47
C PRO A 146 19.08 -27.04 -1.98
N ILE A 147 20.34 -26.88 -2.36
CA ILE A 147 20.81 -27.10 -3.74
C ILE A 147 21.23 -28.56 -3.85
N PRO A 148 20.72 -29.33 -4.82
CA PRO A 148 21.24 -30.67 -5.10
C PRO A 148 22.74 -30.63 -5.46
N GLU A 149 23.51 -31.65 -5.09
CA GLU A 149 24.98 -31.67 -5.25
C GLU A 149 25.45 -31.40 -6.70
N ASN A 150 24.66 -31.79 -7.70
CA ASN A 150 24.99 -31.63 -9.12
C ASN A 150 24.46 -30.33 -9.73
N TYR A 151 23.88 -29.43 -8.94
CA TYR A 151 23.32 -28.17 -9.42
C TYR A 151 24.32 -27.04 -9.20
N PRO A 152 24.39 -26.07 -10.12
CA PRO A 152 25.28 -24.93 -9.98
C PRO A 152 24.82 -24.05 -8.81
N THR A 153 25.77 -23.39 -8.16
CA THR A 153 25.54 -22.55 -6.98
C THR A 153 24.60 -21.37 -7.26
N TRP A 154 24.48 -20.94 -8.52
CA TRP A 154 23.55 -19.88 -8.91
C TRP A 154 22.08 -20.33 -8.83
N ALA A 155 21.78 -21.63 -8.83
CA ALA A 155 20.43 -22.18 -8.86
C ALA A 155 19.72 -22.20 -7.49
N ILE A 156 20.16 -21.37 -6.53
CA ILE A 156 19.50 -21.22 -5.23
C ILE A 156 18.11 -20.65 -5.45
N THR A 157 17.10 -21.36 -4.95
CA THR A 157 15.72 -20.89 -4.96
C THR A 157 15.18 -20.68 -3.56
N TYR A 158 14.05 -20.00 -3.45
CA TYR A 158 13.42 -19.57 -2.21
C TYR A 158 11.94 -19.89 -2.23
N ASN A 159 11.41 -20.37 -1.11
CA ASN A 159 9.97 -20.65 -0.99
C ASN A 159 9.19 -19.51 -0.35
N LYS A 160 9.86 -18.51 0.21
CA LYS A 160 9.19 -17.39 0.85
C LYS A 160 9.67 -16.06 0.30
N LEU A 161 8.73 -15.15 0.17
CA LEU A 161 8.95 -13.76 -0.19
C LEU A 161 8.33 -12.88 0.89
N SER A 162 9.18 -12.19 1.65
CA SER A 162 8.74 -11.13 2.56
C SER A 162 8.54 -9.86 1.75
N GLN A 163 7.41 -9.20 1.96
CA GLN A 163 7.03 -7.95 1.33
C GLN A 163 6.69 -6.93 2.41
N LYS A 164 7.28 -5.74 2.28
CA LYS A 164 6.92 -4.56 3.04
C LYS A 164 6.44 -3.51 2.06
N ILE A 165 5.18 -3.11 2.14
CA ILE A 165 4.55 -2.14 1.23
C ILE A 165 4.03 -0.99 2.08
N LEU A 166 4.52 0.21 1.84
CA LEU A 166 4.02 1.43 2.47
C LEU A 166 2.97 2.05 1.56
N VAL A 167 1.72 1.98 1.99
CA VAL A 167 0.59 2.60 1.30
C VAL A 167 0.35 3.98 1.85
N LYS A 168 0.11 4.94 0.97
CA LYS A 168 -0.17 6.34 1.28
C LYS A 168 -1.51 6.74 0.69
N ILE A 169 -2.36 7.37 1.51
CA ILE A 169 -3.71 7.77 1.13
C ILE A 169 -3.96 9.20 1.55
N GLN A 170 -4.34 10.03 0.59
CA GLN A 170 -4.76 11.40 0.82
C GLN A 170 -6.28 11.48 0.75
N VAL A 171 -6.88 12.12 1.75
CA VAL A 171 -8.32 12.29 1.83
C VAL A 171 -8.68 13.72 2.19
N LYS A 172 -9.90 14.09 1.83
CA LYS A 172 -10.58 15.25 2.40
C LYS A 172 -11.93 14.85 2.98
N VAL A 173 -12.34 15.56 4.02
CA VAL A 173 -13.68 15.47 4.59
C VAL A 173 -14.45 16.68 4.12
N ILE A 174 -15.67 16.45 3.67
CA ILE A 174 -16.59 17.47 3.20
C ILE A 174 -17.82 17.48 4.11
N ASP A 175 -18.27 18.67 4.51
CA ASP A 175 -19.53 18.80 5.23
C ASP A 175 -20.71 18.53 4.28
N SER A 176 -21.74 17.87 4.81
CA SER A 176 -22.88 17.38 4.00
C SER A 176 -24.10 18.26 4.15
#